data_AF-A0A1V6QQP4-F1
#
_entry.id   AF-A0A1V6QQP4-F1
#
_cell.length_a   1.000
_cell.length_b   1.000
_cell.length_c   1.000
_cell.angle_alpha   90.00
_cell.angle_beta   90.00
_cell.angle_gamma   90.00
#
_symmetry.space_group_name_H-M   'P 1'
#
loop_
_entity.id
_entity.type
_entity.pdbx_description
1 polymer ?
#
loop_
_entity_poly.entity_id
_entity_poly.type
_entity_poly.pdbx_seq_one_letter_code
_entity_poly.pdbx_strand_id
1 'polypeptide(L)'
;MAVRESWFPKELHEGNKVSLDKPTPSQWVIGKPVNTHSYQADEMHYDSYVCAQFECHNVTDGKKGFMRIYVQVPHTGYDHAARATLAREATELTPPELDAYKFLTANRSQNTPTLLAYKRGTQPIDGPAPGGPVPGGHITWIVWEKVPGKYLGHPKSAFVYWDMPSDERKLVREAFLREFPKIMKMGYFPEKPSPSSLIWDKDTDYLYFVGFRDSMPFKANERSGKPHEAWLPNFDLARPPQKNYKWKKDYKGNMEGWKL
;
A
#
# COMPACT_ATOMS: atom_id res chain seq x y z
N MET A 1 -1.83 9.97 -16.81
CA MET A 1 -0.50 10.23 -17.37
C MET A 1 0.26 8.92 -17.38
N ALA A 2 0.87 8.54 -18.50
CA ALA A 2 1.69 7.34 -18.57
C ALA A 2 2.90 7.52 -17.65
N VAL A 3 3.13 6.55 -16.77
CA VAL A 3 4.38 6.48 -15.98
C VAL A 3 5.50 6.34 -17.00
N ARG A 4 6.45 7.28 -17.02
CA ARG A 4 7.66 7.12 -17.82
C ARG A 4 8.45 5.96 -17.20
N GLU A 5 8.47 4.80 -17.86
CA GLU A 5 9.27 3.62 -17.46
C GLU A 5 10.75 3.95 -17.25
N SER A 6 11.22 5.10 -17.76
CA SER A 6 12.61 5.54 -17.75
C SER A 6 13.22 5.91 -16.40
N TRP A 7 12.44 5.98 -15.30
CA TRP A 7 12.97 6.44 -14.00
C TRP A 7 13.36 5.33 -13.03
N PHE A 8 12.96 4.08 -13.27
CA PHE A 8 13.46 2.97 -12.48
C PHE A 8 14.89 2.62 -12.89
N PRO A 9 15.77 2.29 -11.93
CA PRO A 9 17.05 1.67 -12.25
C PRO A 9 16.85 0.49 -13.22
N LYS A 10 17.64 0.45 -14.30
CA LYS A 10 17.64 -0.64 -15.31
C LYS A 10 18.13 -1.98 -14.75
N GLU A 11 18.33 -2.08 -13.45
CA GLU A 11 18.86 -3.24 -12.74
C GLU A 11 17.76 -3.90 -11.88
N LEU A 12 16.52 -3.43 -12.00
CA LEU A 12 15.36 -3.95 -11.27
C LEU A 12 14.47 -4.74 -12.22
N HIS A 13 14.84 -5.99 -12.43
CA HIS A 13 14.12 -6.95 -13.26
C HIS A 13 13.80 -8.22 -12.48
N GLU A 14 12.80 -8.96 -13.00
CA GLU A 14 12.46 -10.28 -12.49
C GLU A 14 13.69 -11.20 -12.49
N GLY A 15 13.88 -11.94 -11.41
CA GLY A 15 15.03 -12.81 -11.17
C GLY A 15 16.22 -12.14 -10.45
N ASN A 16 16.27 -10.81 -10.34
CA ASN A 16 17.36 -10.15 -9.63
C ASN A 16 17.29 -10.40 -8.11
N LYS A 17 18.47 -10.59 -7.51
CA LYS A 17 18.62 -10.75 -6.06
C LYS A 17 18.91 -9.40 -5.43
N VAL A 18 18.17 -9.07 -4.37
CA VAL A 18 18.33 -7.85 -3.58
C VAL A 18 18.68 -8.21 -2.14
N SER A 19 19.77 -7.65 -1.63
CA SER A 19 20.16 -7.76 -0.22
C SER A 19 19.56 -6.59 0.58
N LEU A 20 18.82 -6.93 1.63
CA LEU A 20 18.19 -5.99 2.57
C LEU A 20 18.80 -6.18 3.95
N ASP A 21 18.99 -5.10 4.70
CA ASP A 21 19.78 -5.07 5.93
C ASP A 21 18.94 -5.00 7.22
N LYS A 22 17.66 -4.66 7.10
CA LYS A 22 16.72 -4.55 8.23
C LYS A 22 15.49 -5.44 8.03
N PRO A 23 14.83 -5.92 9.11
CA PRO A 23 15.25 -5.82 10.51
C PRO A 23 16.50 -6.67 10.81
N THR A 24 16.72 -7.72 10.01
CA THR A 24 17.95 -8.50 9.95
C THR A 24 18.38 -8.67 8.49
N PRO A 25 19.66 -8.92 8.22
CA PRO A 25 20.14 -9.17 6.87
C PRO A 25 19.38 -10.33 6.20
N SER A 26 18.87 -10.10 4.99
CA SER A 26 18.15 -11.09 4.19
C SER A 26 18.32 -10.84 2.70
N GLN A 27 18.13 -11.90 1.89
CA GLN A 27 18.17 -11.81 0.43
C GLN A 27 16.84 -12.21 -0.17
N TRP A 28 16.40 -11.45 -1.17
CA TRP A 28 15.10 -11.61 -1.82
C TRP A 28 15.27 -11.61 -3.33
N VAL A 29 14.52 -12.49 -4.01
CA VAL A 29 14.45 -12.53 -5.48
C VAL A 29 13.23 -11.73 -5.93
N ILE A 30 13.43 -10.78 -6.83
CA ILE A 30 12.36 -10.03 -7.49
C ILE A 30 11.58 -10.99 -8.41
N GLY A 31 10.27 -11.03 -8.26
CA GLY A 31 9.35 -11.79 -9.11
C GLY A 31 8.62 -10.88 -10.10
N LYS A 32 7.41 -11.30 -10.46
CA LYS A 32 6.57 -10.60 -11.44
C LYS A 32 6.21 -9.18 -11.00
N PRO A 33 6.17 -8.20 -11.93
CA PRO A 33 5.66 -6.87 -11.64
C PRO A 33 4.17 -6.92 -11.28
N VAL A 34 3.76 -6.12 -10.30
CA VAL A 34 2.38 -6.01 -9.82
C VAL A 34 1.76 -4.69 -10.23
N ASN A 35 2.43 -3.57 -9.91
CA ASN A 35 1.98 -2.24 -10.31
C ASN A 35 3.12 -1.21 -10.23
N THR A 36 2.88 -0.04 -10.80
CA THR A 36 3.73 1.14 -10.69
C THR A 36 2.91 2.35 -10.29
N HIS A 37 3.51 3.26 -9.54
CA HIS A 37 2.94 4.56 -9.20
C HIS A 37 3.99 5.65 -9.39
N SER A 38 3.53 6.84 -9.74
CA SER A 38 4.36 8.02 -9.94
C SER A 38 3.63 9.23 -9.38
N TYR A 39 4.38 10.05 -8.67
CA TYR A 39 3.96 11.32 -8.13
C TYR A 39 5.10 12.32 -8.32
N GLN A 40 4.83 13.41 -9.03
CA GLN A 40 5.71 14.57 -9.07
C GLN A 40 4.97 15.72 -8.40
N ALA A 41 5.64 16.35 -7.45
CA ALA A 41 5.18 17.52 -6.76
C ALA A 41 5.62 18.78 -7.51
N ASP A 42 4.72 19.77 -7.53
CA ASP A 42 5.02 21.10 -8.03
C ASP A 42 5.68 21.98 -6.95
N GLU A 43 5.45 21.64 -5.67
CA GLU A 43 5.99 22.34 -4.51
C GLU A 43 7.12 21.53 -3.85
N MET A 44 8.25 22.19 -3.57
CA MET A 44 9.44 21.57 -2.94
C MET A 44 9.22 21.04 -1.52
N HIS A 45 8.03 21.25 -0.93
CA HIS A 45 7.71 20.69 0.39
C HIS A 45 7.30 19.21 0.32
N TYR A 46 6.90 18.72 -0.85
CA TYR A 46 6.52 17.34 -1.07
C TYR A 46 7.52 16.67 -2.00
N ASP A 47 7.99 15.48 -1.63
CA ASP A 47 8.92 14.77 -2.48
C ASP A 47 8.23 14.16 -3.70
N SER A 48 8.93 14.26 -4.82
CA SER A 48 8.58 13.59 -6.06
C SER A 48 9.18 12.19 -6.06
N TYR A 49 8.38 11.17 -6.39
CA TYR A 49 8.84 9.79 -6.42
C TYR A 49 8.15 8.94 -7.48
N VAL A 50 8.80 7.83 -7.84
CA VAL A 50 8.16 6.67 -8.43
C VAL A 50 8.31 5.47 -7.53
N CYS A 51 7.35 4.56 -7.60
CA CYS A 51 7.49 3.26 -6.97
C CYS A 51 6.91 2.13 -7.80
N ALA A 52 7.61 0.99 -7.77
CA ALA A 52 7.22 -0.23 -8.46
C ALA A 52 7.08 -1.34 -7.43
N GLN A 53 5.96 -2.07 -7.50
CA GLN A 53 5.69 -3.23 -6.68
C GLN A 53 5.90 -4.50 -7.50
N PHE A 54 6.53 -5.48 -6.88
CA PHE A 54 6.80 -6.81 -7.42
C PHE A 54 6.33 -7.87 -6.43
N GLU A 55 6.01 -9.06 -6.94
CA GLU A 55 6.08 -10.26 -6.11
C GLU A 55 7.56 -10.52 -5.75
N CYS A 56 7.81 -11.21 -4.64
CA CYS A 56 9.16 -11.65 -4.30
C CYS A 56 9.12 -12.90 -3.42
N HIS A 57 10.28 -13.54 -3.28
CA HIS A 57 10.47 -14.59 -2.28
C HIS A 57 11.87 -14.49 -1.66
N ASN A 58 11.96 -14.90 -0.40
CA ASN A 58 13.22 -14.97 0.33
C ASN A 58 14.08 -16.12 -0.21
N VAL A 59 15.38 -15.89 -0.37
CA VAL A 59 16.32 -16.87 -0.92
C VAL A 59 16.53 -18.06 0.03
N THR A 60 16.48 -17.83 1.34
CA THR A 60 16.83 -18.82 2.37
C THR A 60 15.68 -19.79 2.64
N ASP A 61 14.47 -19.28 2.86
CA ASP A 61 13.31 -20.08 3.30
C ASP A 61 12.15 -20.11 2.29
N GLY A 62 12.28 -19.41 1.16
CA GLY A 62 11.24 -19.35 0.13
C GLY A 62 9.99 -18.54 0.54
N LYS A 63 10.01 -17.83 1.68
CA LYS A 63 8.88 -17.04 2.16
C LYS A 63 8.47 -16.02 1.10
N LYS A 64 7.20 -16.05 0.70
CA LYS A 64 6.64 -15.16 -0.31
C LYS A 64 6.28 -13.81 0.29
N GLY A 65 6.46 -12.75 -0.49
CA GLY A 65 6.12 -11.39 -0.12
C GLY A 65 5.83 -10.52 -1.33
N PHE A 66 5.54 -9.26 -1.04
CA PHE A 66 5.62 -8.18 -2.02
C PHE A 66 6.80 -7.29 -1.70
N MET A 67 7.50 -6.85 -2.73
CA MET A 67 8.56 -5.86 -2.64
C MET A 67 8.09 -4.58 -3.33
N ARG A 68 8.22 -3.43 -2.67
CA ARG A 68 8.11 -2.14 -3.35
C ARG A 68 9.40 -1.35 -3.22
N ILE A 69 9.77 -0.73 -4.32
CA ILE A 69 10.98 0.06 -4.45
C ILE A 69 10.55 1.48 -4.77
N TYR A 70 10.87 2.41 -3.88
CA TYR A 70 10.66 3.84 -4.04
C TYR A 70 11.95 4.49 -4.52
N VAL A 71 11.86 5.32 -5.55
CA VAL A 71 12.98 6.09 -6.11
C VAL A 71 12.55 7.54 -6.17
N GLN A 72 13.34 8.44 -5.58
CA GLN A 72 13.13 9.88 -5.72
C GLN A 72 13.30 10.29 -7.18
N VAL A 73 12.39 11.11 -7.70
CA VAL A 73 12.48 11.71 -9.04
C VAL A 73 12.47 13.24 -8.92
N PRO A 74 12.84 13.98 -9.98
CA PRO A 74 12.82 15.43 -9.92
C PRO A 74 11.40 15.98 -9.77
N HIS A 75 11.29 17.16 -9.17
CA HIS A 75 10.05 17.94 -9.14
C HIS A 75 9.60 18.32 -10.56
N THR A 76 8.31 18.62 -10.70
CA THR A 76 7.74 19.05 -11.97
C THR A 76 8.54 20.24 -12.54
N GLY A 77 8.97 20.12 -13.80
CA GLY A 77 9.74 21.17 -14.49
C GLY A 77 11.26 21.02 -14.40
N TYR A 78 11.78 20.08 -13.60
CA TYR A 78 13.21 19.79 -13.49
C TYR A 78 13.64 18.58 -14.34
N ASP A 79 12.75 17.99 -15.15
CA ASP A 79 13.01 16.79 -15.96
C ASP A 79 14.24 16.88 -16.88
N HIS A 80 14.61 18.10 -17.28
CA HIS A 80 15.73 18.40 -18.17
C HIS A 80 16.81 19.26 -17.52
N ALA A 81 16.77 19.42 -16.20
CA ALA A 81 17.75 20.20 -15.46
C ALA A 81 19.13 19.54 -15.52
N ALA A 82 20.18 20.37 -15.39
CA ALA A 82 21.54 19.86 -15.28
C ALA A 82 21.69 18.92 -14.07
N ARG A 83 22.54 17.90 -14.18
CA ARG A 83 22.75 16.89 -13.12
C ARG A 83 23.12 17.52 -11.76
N ALA A 84 23.90 18.61 -11.77
CA ALA A 84 24.24 19.36 -10.56
C ALA A 84 23.02 20.06 -9.93
N THR A 85 22.06 20.50 -10.73
CA THR A 85 20.79 21.06 -10.23
C THR A 85 19.92 19.95 -9.65
N LEU A 86 19.82 18.80 -10.33
CA LEU A 86 19.06 17.64 -9.83
C LEU A 86 19.61 17.12 -8.50
N ALA A 87 20.93 17.07 -8.34
CA ALA A 87 21.57 16.65 -7.10
C ALA A 87 21.17 17.54 -5.90
N ARG A 88 20.83 18.81 -6.13
CA ARG A 88 20.36 19.71 -5.08
C ARG A 88 18.92 19.43 -4.63
N GLU A 89 18.17 18.62 -5.38
CA GLU A 89 16.84 18.17 -4.98
C GLU A 89 16.87 16.95 -4.06
N ALA A 90 18.03 16.31 -3.88
CA ALA A 90 18.14 15.12 -3.04
C ALA A 90 17.63 15.36 -1.61
N THR A 91 16.72 14.51 -1.16
CA THR A 91 16.13 14.55 0.19
C THR A 91 16.34 13.22 0.92
N GLU A 92 16.17 13.26 2.24
CA GLU A 92 16.15 12.06 3.09
C GLU A 92 14.71 11.76 3.55
N LEU A 93 13.87 11.23 2.65
CA LEU A 93 12.49 10.88 2.99
C LEU A 93 12.30 9.39 3.20
N THR A 94 11.53 9.07 4.24
CA THR A 94 11.00 7.73 4.47
C THR A 94 9.58 7.68 3.91
N PRO A 95 9.26 6.76 2.98
CA PRO A 95 7.91 6.62 2.47
C PRO A 95 6.91 6.30 3.61
N PRO A 96 5.72 6.90 3.63
CA PRO A 96 4.69 6.63 4.64
C PRO A 96 4.36 5.13 4.80
N GLU A 97 4.43 4.38 3.71
CA GLU A 97 4.24 2.93 3.70
C GLU A 97 5.23 2.18 4.61
N LEU A 98 6.51 2.60 4.65
CA LEU A 98 7.51 1.97 5.51
C LEU A 98 7.19 2.23 6.99
N ASP A 99 6.80 3.46 7.33
CA ASP A 99 6.45 3.80 8.70
C ASP A 99 5.17 3.09 9.15
N ALA A 100 4.17 2.97 8.28
CA ALA A 100 2.97 2.18 8.53
C ALA A 100 3.31 0.71 8.84
N TYR A 101 4.10 0.05 7.97
CA TYR A 101 4.45 -1.35 8.18
C TYR A 101 5.34 -1.57 9.39
N LYS A 102 6.29 -0.67 9.68
CA LYS A 102 7.07 -0.71 10.93
C LYS A 102 6.18 -0.62 12.15
N PHE A 103 5.23 0.32 12.16
CA PHE A 103 4.31 0.51 13.26
C PHE A 103 3.39 -0.70 13.46
N LEU A 104 2.72 -1.17 12.40
CA LEU A 104 1.79 -2.29 12.44
C LEU A 104 2.47 -3.58 12.92
N THR A 105 3.69 -3.83 12.44
CA THR A 105 4.49 -5.00 12.82
C THR A 105 4.96 -4.92 14.27
N ALA A 106 5.49 -3.77 14.69
CA ALA A 106 5.93 -3.57 16.08
C ALA A 106 4.78 -3.74 17.09
N ASN A 107 3.57 -3.34 16.71
CA ASN A 107 2.36 -3.50 17.51
C ASN A 107 1.65 -4.85 17.30
N ARG A 108 2.26 -5.80 16.58
CA ARG A 108 1.77 -7.18 16.38
C ARG A 108 0.35 -7.23 15.81
N SER A 109 0.03 -6.33 14.88
CA SER A 109 -1.26 -6.33 14.20
C SER A 109 -1.51 -7.68 13.52
N GLN A 110 -2.65 -8.31 13.83
CA GLN A 110 -2.99 -9.64 13.33
C GLN A 110 -3.70 -9.60 11.97
N ASN A 111 -4.35 -8.48 11.64
CA ASN A 111 -5.19 -8.32 10.45
C ASN A 111 -4.56 -7.42 9.39
N THR A 112 -3.23 -7.34 9.37
CA THR A 112 -2.45 -6.59 8.37
C THR A 112 -1.18 -7.35 8.03
N PRO A 113 -0.61 -7.20 6.81
CA PRO A 113 0.63 -7.86 6.46
C PRO A 113 1.80 -7.45 7.34
N THR A 114 2.65 -8.41 7.67
CA THR A 114 3.87 -8.20 8.44
C THR A 114 4.99 -7.60 7.59
N LEU A 115 5.74 -6.63 8.11
CA LEU A 115 7.00 -6.17 7.53
C LEU A 115 8.05 -7.27 7.65
N LEU A 116 8.62 -7.71 6.53
CA LEU A 116 9.58 -8.79 6.50
C LEU A 116 11.01 -8.28 6.39
N ALA A 117 11.24 -7.27 5.54
CA ALA A 117 12.55 -6.65 5.37
C ALA A 117 12.43 -5.25 4.77
N TYR A 118 13.46 -4.42 4.95
CA TYR A 118 13.58 -3.16 4.26
C TYR A 118 15.05 -2.74 4.16
N LYS A 119 15.32 -1.80 3.24
CA LYS A 119 16.60 -1.10 3.10
C LYS A 119 16.32 0.34 2.70
N ARG A 120 17.06 1.27 3.28
CA ARG A 120 17.13 2.66 2.81
C ARG A 120 18.51 2.92 2.25
N GLY A 121 18.59 3.66 1.16
CA GLY A 121 19.84 4.02 0.53
C GLY A 121 19.69 5.33 -0.25
N THR A 122 20.78 5.69 -0.92
CA THR A 122 20.86 6.87 -1.78
C THR A 122 21.21 6.45 -3.20
N GLN A 123 20.69 7.20 -4.17
CA GLN A 123 21.01 7.02 -5.57
C GLN A 123 22.47 7.41 -5.83
N PRO A 124 23.20 6.70 -6.70
CA PRO A 124 24.59 7.01 -7.01
C PRO A 124 24.77 8.47 -7.45
N ILE A 125 25.67 9.20 -6.77
CA ILE A 125 26.02 10.58 -7.09
C ILE A 125 26.79 10.61 -8.42
N ASP A 126 27.85 9.79 -8.50
CA ASP A 126 28.74 9.68 -9.64
C ASP A 126 28.57 8.32 -10.34
N GLY A 127 28.35 8.33 -11.66
CA GLY A 127 28.21 7.12 -12.48
C GLY A 127 27.84 7.44 -13.94
N PRO A 128 28.20 6.58 -14.91
CA PRO A 128 27.85 6.80 -16.31
C PRO A 128 26.33 6.84 -16.48
N ALA A 129 25.88 7.72 -17.38
CA ALA A 129 24.47 8.01 -17.50
C ALA A 129 23.62 6.79 -17.92
N PRO A 130 22.37 6.72 -17.42
CA PRO A 130 21.80 7.63 -16.45
C PRO A 130 21.87 6.97 -15.07
N GLY A 131 22.94 7.23 -14.30
CA GLY A 131 22.85 7.11 -12.84
C GLY A 131 21.60 7.84 -12.36
N GLY A 132 20.93 7.31 -11.33
CA GLY A 132 19.53 7.54 -10.98
C GLY A 132 18.97 8.97 -11.14
N PRO A 133 17.65 9.10 -11.32
CA PRO A 133 16.97 10.35 -11.69
C PRO A 133 17.30 11.57 -10.80
N VAL A 134 17.62 11.35 -9.52
CA VAL A 134 18.10 12.40 -8.60
C VAL A 134 19.41 11.91 -7.97
N PRO A 135 20.59 12.38 -8.41
CA PRO A 135 21.87 11.98 -7.83
C PRO A 135 21.90 12.30 -6.32
N GLY A 136 22.23 11.32 -5.49
CA GLY A 136 22.16 11.45 -4.02
C GLY A 136 20.75 11.38 -3.43
N GLY A 137 19.69 11.37 -4.26
CA GLY A 137 18.30 11.27 -3.80
C GLY A 137 17.98 9.93 -3.17
N HIS A 138 16.87 9.84 -2.44
CA HIS A 138 16.55 8.63 -1.69
C HIS A 138 16.12 7.45 -2.60
N ILE A 139 16.42 6.24 -2.14
CA ILE A 139 15.88 4.98 -2.67
C ILE A 139 15.57 4.03 -1.50
N THR A 140 14.35 3.48 -1.47
CA THR A 140 13.87 2.64 -0.36
C THR A 140 13.25 1.36 -0.88
N TRP A 141 13.69 0.22 -0.37
CA TRP A 141 13.11 -1.10 -0.61
C TRP A 141 12.32 -1.51 0.63
N ILE A 142 11.08 -1.96 0.43
CA ILE A 142 10.19 -2.44 1.48
C ILE A 142 9.69 -3.81 1.05
N VAL A 143 9.81 -4.81 1.92
CA VAL A 143 9.26 -6.15 1.72
C VAL A 143 8.27 -6.46 2.83
N TRP A 144 7.05 -6.79 2.46
CA TRP A 144 6.01 -7.23 3.39
C TRP A 144 5.38 -8.54 2.94
N GLU A 145 4.68 -9.16 3.88
CA GLU A 145 4.04 -10.45 3.72
C GLU A 145 2.98 -10.48 2.62
N LYS A 146 2.99 -11.54 1.83
CA LYS A 146 1.88 -11.89 0.95
C LYS A 146 0.91 -12.78 1.75
N VAL A 147 -0.07 -12.14 2.38
CA VAL A 147 -1.10 -12.81 3.19
C VAL A 147 -1.96 -13.76 2.33
N PRO A 148 -2.54 -14.82 2.92
CA PRO A 148 -3.43 -15.74 2.20
C PRO A 148 -4.74 -15.07 1.80
N GLY A 149 -5.47 -15.72 0.88
CA GLY A 149 -6.78 -15.28 0.42
C GLY A 149 -6.78 -14.50 -0.90
N LYS A 150 -7.91 -13.87 -1.20
CA LYS A 150 -8.17 -13.13 -2.44
C LYS A 150 -8.65 -11.72 -2.16
N TYR A 151 -8.26 -10.78 -3.02
CA TYR A 151 -8.84 -9.45 -3.00
C TYR A 151 -10.35 -9.51 -3.27
N LEU A 152 -11.11 -8.67 -2.56
CA LEU A 152 -12.57 -8.58 -2.74
C LEU A 152 -12.98 -7.77 -3.98
N GLY A 153 -12.03 -7.12 -4.64
CA GLY A 153 -12.23 -6.49 -5.94
C GLY A 153 -11.14 -5.49 -6.29
N HIS A 154 -11.50 -4.51 -7.11
CA HIS A 154 -10.65 -3.41 -7.54
C HIS A 154 -11.01 -2.11 -6.80
N PRO A 155 -10.19 -1.05 -6.89
CA PRO A 155 -10.42 0.19 -6.13
C PRO A 155 -11.81 0.82 -6.31
N LYS A 156 -12.52 0.53 -7.41
CA LYS A 156 -13.83 1.11 -7.73
C LYS A 156 -15.01 0.14 -7.57
N SER A 157 -14.78 -1.16 -7.42
CA SER A 157 -15.86 -2.15 -7.36
C SER A 157 -15.42 -3.46 -6.73
N ALA A 158 -16.25 -3.99 -5.84
CA ALA A 158 -16.07 -5.28 -5.19
C ALA A 158 -16.66 -6.42 -6.04
N PHE A 159 -16.40 -6.46 -7.36
CA PHE A 159 -17.03 -7.45 -8.25
C PHE A 159 -16.78 -8.89 -7.77
N VAL A 160 -15.56 -9.21 -7.29
CA VAL A 160 -15.24 -10.53 -6.73
C VAL A 160 -16.15 -10.84 -5.54
N TYR A 161 -16.38 -9.87 -4.65
CA TYR A 161 -17.33 -10.02 -3.56
C TYR A 161 -18.77 -10.18 -4.05
N TRP A 162 -19.25 -9.34 -4.97
CA TRP A 162 -20.64 -9.38 -5.44
C TRP A 162 -20.99 -10.64 -6.26
N ASP A 163 -20.00 -11.28 -6.87
CA ASP A 163 -20.13 -12.54 -7.58
C ASP A 163 -20.19 -13.76 -6.62
N MET A 164 -19.87 -13.57 -5.32
CA MET A 164 -19.99 -14.63 -4.32
C MET A 164 -21.46 -14.95 -3.97
N PRO A 165 -21.77 -16.20 -3.59
CA PRO A 165 -23.07 -16.56 -3.03
C PRO A 165 -23.45 -15.69 -1.82
N SER A 166 -24.75 -15.50 -1.59
CA SER A 166 -25.26 -14.63 -0.51
C SER A 166 -24.71 -14.99 0.87
N ASP A 167 -24.57 -16.28 1.17
CA ASP A 167 -24.07 -16.75 2.46
C ASP A 167 -22.57 -16.46 2.63
N GLU A 168 -21.78 -16.57 1.56
CA GLU A 168 -20.36 -16.22 1.60
C GLU A 168 -20.16 -14.70 1.74
N ARG A 169 -20.98 -13.89 1.07
CA ARG A 169 -20.96 -12.43 1.27
C ARG A 169 -21.32 -12.05 2.70
N LYS A 170 -22.24 -12.79 3.34
CA LYS A 170 -22.58 -12.61 4.76
C LYS A 170 -21.36 -12.87 5.66
N LEU A 171 -20.64 -13.97 5.44
CA LEU A 171 -19.42 -14.28 6.20
C LEU A 171 -18.36 -13.18 6.07
N VAL A 172 -18.13 -12.68 4.85
CA VAL A 172 -17.19 -11.56 4.61
C VAL A 172 -17.59 -10.31 5.40
N ARG A 173 -18.90 -9.96 5.44
CA ARG A 173 -19.37 -8.81 6.24
C ARG A 173 -19.20 -9.04 7.74
N GLU A 174 -19.47 -10.24 8.24
CA GLU A 174 -19.29 -10.59 9.65
C GLU A 174 -17.80 -10.50 10.04
N ALA A 175 -16.91 -11.04 9.21
CA ALA A 175 -15.47 -10.92 9.40
C ALA A 175 -15.00 -9.45 9.33
N PHE A 176 -15.54 -8.65 8.41
CA PHE A 176 -15.27 -7.22 8.37
C PHE A 176 -15.65 -6.55 9.70
N LEU A 177 -16.87 -6.76 10.21
CA LEU A 177 -17.33 -6.15 11.45
C LEU A 177 -16.53 -6.61 12.68
N ARG A 178 -15.95 -7.82 12.63
CA ARG A 178 -15.07 -8.37 13.66
C ARG A 178 -13.65 -7.79 13.61
N GLU A 179 -13.08 -7.62 12.41
CA GLU A 179 -11.67 -7.20 12.24
C GLU A 179 -11.50 -5.68 12.13
N PHE A 180 -12.48 -4.96 11.58
CA PHE A 180 -12.45 -3.52 11.39
C PHE A 180 -12.15 -2.70 12.67
N PRO A 181 -12.73 -3.02 13.84
CA PRO A 181 -12.45 -2.27 15.07
C PRO A 181 -10.98 -2.40 15.51
N LYS A 182 -10.35 -3.54 15.23
CA LYS A 182 -8.96 -3.81 15.60
C LYS A 182 -8.00 -2.92 14.83
N ILE A 183 -8.18 -2.79 13.52
CA ILE A 183 -7.32 -1.91 12.70
C ILE A 183 -7.60 -0.43 12.98
N MET A 184 -8.86 -0.05 13.23
CA MET A 184 -9.21 1.33 13.59
C MET A 184 -8.55 1.77 14.90
N LYS A 185 -8.44 0.86 15.88
CA LYS A 185 -7.75 1.13 17.16
C LYS A 185 -6.23 1.20 17.00
N MET A 186 -5.67 0.54 15.99
CA MET A 186 -4.23 0.50 15.76
C MET A 186 -3.64 1.86 15.38
N GLY A 187 -4.43 2.76 14.77
CA GLY A 187 -3.99 4.11 14.40
C GLY A 187 -3.30 4.21 13.03
N TYR A 188 -3.32 3.13 12.24
CA TYR A 188 -3.01 3.13 10.81
C TYR A 188 -4.14 2.46 10.04
N PHE A 189 -4.51 3.04 8.90
CA PHE A 189 -5.62 2.57 8.09
C PHE A 189 -5.40 2.97 6.63
N PRO A 190 -5.84 2.16 5.64
CA PRO A 190 -5.73 2.52 4.24
C PRO A 190 -6.33 3.91 3.98
N GLU A 191 -5.55 4.80 3.36
CA GLU A 191 -5.96 6.19 3.13
C GLU A 191 -7.25 6.25 2.29
N LYS A 192 -7.37 5.35 1.31
CA LYS A 192 -8.51 5.21 0.41
C LYS A 192 -9.17 3.84 0.62
N PRO A 193 -10.10 3.73 1.58
CA PRO A 193 -10.87 2.51 1.81
C PRO A 193 -11.56 2.10 0.52
N SER A 194 -11.36 0.84 0.15
CA SER A 194 -11.86 0.28 -1.10
C SER A 194 -11.89 -1.25 -1.02
N PRO A 195 -12.59 -1.92 -1.93
CA PRO A 195 -12.57 -3.39 -2.01
C PRO A 195 -11.15 -3.96 -2.17
N SER A 196 -10.28 -3.23 -2.87
CA SER A 196 -8.87 -3.62 -3.06
C SER A 196 -7.99 -3.43 -1.82
N SER A 197 -8.51 -2.81 -0.76
CA SER A 197 -7.83 -2.74 0.55
C SER A 197 -8.20 -3.90 1.48
N LEU A 198 -8.94 -4.89 0.97
CA LEU A 198 -9.35 -6.08 1.72
C LEU A 198 -8.93 -7.35 0.98
N ILE A 199 -8.36 -8.28 1.74
CA ILE A 199 -8.11 -9.65 1.30
C ILE A 199 -8.89 -10.59 2.22
N TRP A 200 -9.71 -11.45 1.62
CA TRP A 200 -10.50 -12.46 2.29
C TRP A 200 -9.88 -13.84 2.12
N ASP A 201 -9.57 -14.49 3.24
CA ASP A 201 -9.17 -15.88 3.28
C ASP A 201 -10.35 -16.76 3.70
N LYS A 202 -10.94 -17.43 2.70
CA LYS A 202 -12.11 -18.27 2.88
C LYS A 202 -11.82 -19.48 3.77
N ASP A 203 -10.61 -20.01 3.74
CA ASP A 203 -10.26 -21.25 4.44
C ASP A 203 -10.15 -21.02 5.95
N THR A 204 -9.79 -19.80 6.36
CA THR A 204 -9.61 -19.42 7.77
C THR A 204 -10.68 -18.46 8.30
N ASP A 205 -11.64 -18.06 7.46
CA ASP A 205 -12.62 -17.00 7.74
C ASP A 205 -11.96 -15.68 8.15
N TYR A 206 -10.74 -15.40 7.67
CA TYR A 206 -9.95 -14.25 8.12
C TYR A 206 -9.90 -13.13 7.08
N LEU A 207 -10.00 -11.88 7.56
CA LEU A 207 -9.99 -10.69 6.71
C LEU A 207 -8.77 -9.82 7.03
N TYR A 208 -7.97 -9.52 6.01
CA TYR A 208 -6.80 -8.67 6.12
C TYR A 208 -7.06 -7.30 5.49
N PHE A 209 -6.60 -6.25 6.17
CA PHE A 209 -6.51 -4.89 5.65
C PHE A 209 -5.14 -4.70 4.99
N VAL A 210 -5.13 -4.19 3.76
CA VAL A 210 -3.92 -3.98 2.94
C VAL A 210 -3.96 -2.64 2.22
N GLY A 211 -2.86 -2.26 1.57
CA GLY A 211 -2.77 -1.03 0.78
C GLY A 211 -2.44 0.21 1.62
N PHE A 212 -1.29 0.17 2.29
CA PHE A 212 -0.82 1.23 3.20
C PHE A 212 0.10 2.26 2.54
N ARG A 213 0.15 2.32 1.19
CA ARG A 213 1.08 3.19 0.42
C ARG A 213 1.11 4.62 0.93
N ASP A 214 -0.09 5.19 1.06
CA ASP A 214 -0.33 6.60 1.37
C ASP A 214 -0.91 6.75 2.79
N SER A 215 -0.82 5.70 3.62
CA SER A 215 -1.41 5.69 4.95
C SER A 215 -0.63 6.57 5.91
N MET A 216 -1.35 7.49 6.55
CA MET A 216 -0.84 8.35 7.62
C MET A 216 -1.36 7.88 8.98
N PRO A 217 -0.61 8.13 10.07
CA PRO A 217 -1.10 7.86 11.41
C PRO A 217 -2.34 8.71 11.69
N PHE A 218 -3.30 8.16 12.43
CA PHE A 218 -4.49 8.88 12.89
C PHE A 218 -4.85 8.46 14.31
N LYS A 219 -5.51 9.36 15.05
CA LYS A 219 -6.11 8.97 16.34
C LYS A 219 -7.47 8.33 16.07
N ALA A 220 -7.74 7.19 16.70
CA ALA A 220 -8.98 6.45 16.48
C ALA A 220 -10.23 7.35 16.59
N ASN A 221 -10.25 8.30 17.53
CA ASN A 221 -11.35 9.26 17.76
C ASN A 221 -11.60 10.26 16.60
N GLU A 222 -10.61 10.52 15.72
CA GLU A 222 -10.75 11.43 14.58
C GLU A 222 -11.61 10.83 13.46
N ARG A 223 -11.74 9.50 13.40
CA ARG A 223 -12.55 8.78 12.40
C ARG A 223 -13.67 7.91 12.99
N SER A 224 -13.63 7.57 14.28
CA SER A 224 -14.49 6.54 14.90
C SER A 224 -15.91 6.96 15.28
N GLY A 225 -16.33 8.20 15.02
CA GLY A 225 -17.68 8.65 15.38
C GLY A 225 -18.82 7.91 14.68
N LYS A 226 -18.53 7.15 13.61
CA LYS A 226 -19.48 6.43 12.76
C LYS A 226 -19.57 4.95 13.19
N PRO A 227 -20.78 4.36 13.31
CA PRO A 227 -20.95 2.92 13.53
C PRO A 227 -20.20 2.08 12.51
N HIS A 228 -19.70 0.91 12.89
CA HIS A 228 -18.84 0.07 12.04
C HIS A 228 -19.56 -0.39 10.76
N GLU A 229 -20.85 -0.72 10.85
CA GLU A 229 -21.70 -1.14 9.72
C GLU A 229 -21.78 -0.06 8.65
N ALA A 230 -21.77 1.20 9.08
CA ALA A 230 -21.87 2.31 8.16
C ALA A 230 -20.59 2.47 7.32
N TRP A 231 -19.49 1.77 7.62
CA TRP A 231 -18.28 1.69 6.78
C TRP A 231 -18.37 0.65 5.66
N LEU A 232 -19.30 -0.31 5.71
CA LEU A 232 -19.42 -1.34 4.66
C LEU A 232 -19.53 -0.75 3.23
N PRO A 233 -20.26 0.36 2.99
CA PRO A 233 -20.32 0.98 1.67
C PRO A 233 -19.00 1.59 1.19
N ASN A 234 -18.12 2.04 2.11
CA ASN A 234 -16.79 2.54 1.77
C ASN A 234 -15.91 1.42 1.15
N PHE A 235 -16.23 0.17 1.43
CA PHE A 235 -15.56 -1.01 0.90
C PHE A 235 -16.41 -1.75 -0.16
N ASP A 236 -17.52 -1.16 -0.63
CA ASP A 236 -18.51 -1.77 -1.53
C ASP A 236 -18.97 -3.17 -1.05
N LEU A 237 -19.00 -3.39 0.28
CA LEU A 237 -19.55 -4.61 0.91
C LEU A 237 -21.06 -4.50 1.17
N ALA A 238 -21.62 -3.30 1.02
CA ALA A 238 -23.06 -3.08 1.04
C ALA A 238 -23.38 -1.84 0.20
N ARG A 239 -24.54 -1.85 -0.46
CA ARG A 239 -25.01 -0.71 -1.25
C ARG A 239 -26.30 -0.15 -0.62
N PRO A 240 -26.22 1.01 0.03
CA PRO A 240 -27.39 1.68 0.58
C PRO A 240 -28.31 2.17 -0.54
N PRO A 241 -29.61 2.37 -0.28
CA PRO A 241 -30.57 2.81 -1.30
C PRO A 241 -30.28 4.21 -1.84
N GLN A 242 -29.59 5.07 -1.07
CA GLN A 242 -29.20 6.39 -1.53
C GLN A 242 -27.87 6.38 -2.29
N LYS A 243 -27.84 7.05 -3.44
CA LYS A 243 -26.65 7.14 -4.31
C LYS A 243 -25.48 7.90 -3.69
N ASN A 244 -25.74 8.84 -2.78
CA ASN A 244 -24.75 9.73 -2.17
C ASN A 244 -24.47 9.40 -0.69
N TYR A 245 -24.52 8.12 -0.30
CA TYR A 245 -24.21 7.70 1.07
C TYR A 245 -22.75 7.98 1.40
N LYS A 246 -22.50 9.09 2.10
CA LYS A 246 -21.13 9.56 2.38
C LYS A 246 -20.89 9.79 3.86
N TRP A 247 -21.92 9.91 4.70
CA TRP A 247 -21.74 10.42 6.06
C TRP A 247 -22.54 9.68 7.13
N LYS A 248 -22.13 9.84 8.39
CA LYS A 248 -22.84 9.34 9.58
C LYS A 248 -24.33 9.73 9.60
N LYS A 249 -24.66 10.92 9.06
CA LYS A 249 -26.03 11.45 8.99
C LYS A 249 -26.97 10.61 8.11
N ASP A 250 -26.40 9.85 7.17
CA ASP A 250 -27.16 9.02 6.23
C ASP A 250 -27.51 7.64 6.82
N TYR A 251 -26.83 7.22 7.91
CA TYR A 251 -27.07 5.94 8.57
C TYR A 251 -28.27 6.05 9.52
N LYS A 252 -29.33 5.28 9.25
CA LYS A 252 -30.56 5.27 10.05
C LYS A 252 -30.52 4.32 11.26
N GLY A 253 -29.34 3.81 11.62
CA GLY A 253 -29.16 2.87 12.74
C GLY A 253 -29.30 1.39 12.35
N ASN A 254 -29.70 1.08 11.12
CA ASN A 254 -29.76 -0.28 10.57
C ASN A 254 -29.38 -0.30 9.08
N MET A 255 -29.25 -1.51 8.51
CA MET A 255 -28.98 -1.73 7.07
C MET A 255 -30.26 -2.11 6.29
N GLU A 256 -31.43 -1.71 6.77
CA GLU A 256 -32.70 -2.04 6.12
C GLU A 256 -32.79 -1.39 4.73
N GLY A 257 -33.22 -2.17 3.73
CA GLY A 257 -33.29 -1.72 2.33
C GLY A 257 -31.94 -1.60 1.63
N TRP A 258 -30.83 -1.99 2.29
CA TRP A 258 -29.52 -2.05 1.65
C TRP A 258 -29.43 -3.32 0.81
N LYS A 259 -28.76 -3.24 -0.33
CA LYS A 259 -28.28 -4.44 -1.01
C LYS A 259 -27.05 -4.92 -0.23
N LEU A 260 -27.19 -6.09 0.38
CA LEU A 260 -26.14 -6.80 1.11
C LEU A 260 -25.61 -7.93 0.24
#